data_AF-A0A8S2JAZ4-F1
#
_entry.id   AF-A0A8S2JAZ4-F1
#
_cell.length_a   1.000
_cell.length_b   1.000
_cell.length_c   1.000
_cell.angle_alpha   90.00
_cell.angle_beta   90.00
_cell.angle_gamma   90.00
#
_symmetry.space_group_name_H-M   'P 1'
#
loop_
_entity.id
_entity.type
_entity.pdbx_description
1 polymer ?
#
loop_
_entity_poly.entity_id
_entity_poly.type
_entity_poly.pdbx_seq_one_letter_code
_entity_poly.pdbx_strand_id
1 'polypeptide(L)'
;MSIHSLLASWFHHACFKKIILDLHDFVLSQLTGANGFAIGTLDFDWYTLTSFLNSPIIVPKWCQINMFIGFVLSVGIVAPIVYYSNLWYTKILPISYLEFFNLNGNLYDINQIIDAQGRFNVTAYEMYNRVYGSPHLSIAAIVAFALSFAIVSSLIVHTGLYHGRDIIKQFRTSLSNRDNDIHCTHRRLSVSVSKFL
;
A
#
# COMPACT_ATOMS: atom_id res chain seq x y z
N MET A 1 0.14 -12.29 -7.57
CA MET A 1 -0.95 -11.37 -7.23
C MET A 1 -0.31 -10.13 -6.62
N SER A 2 -0.39 -8.97 -7.28
CA SER A 2 0.41 -7.79 -6.91
C SER A 2 -0.16 -7.14 -5.64
N ILE A 3 0.68 -6.66 -4.73
CA ILE A 3 0.26 -5.88 -3.56
C ILE A 3 -0.56 -4.64 -3.98
N HIS A 4 -0.27 -4.09 -5.16
CA HIS A 4 -1.07 -3.01 -5.75
C HIS A 4 -2.50 -3.43 -6.08
N SER A 5 -2.75 -4.66 -6.52
CA SER A 5 -4.10 -5.14 -6.80
C SER A 5 -4.88 -5.47 -5.53
N LEU A 6 -4.19 -5.85 -4.45
CA LEU A 6 -4.81 -6.05 -3.13
C LEU A 6 -5.21 -4.72 -2.49
N LEU A 7 -4.34 -3.70 -2.54
CA LEU A 7 -4.67 -2.36 -2.04
C LEU A 7 -5.73 -1.67 -2.91
N ALA A 8 -5.64 -1.79 -4.24
CA ALA A 8 -6.66 -1.26 -5.14
C ALA A 8 -8.00 -1.98 -4.97
N SER A 9 -8.02 -3.31 -4.80
CA SER A 9 -9.23 -4.06 -4.45
C SER A 9 -9.74 -3.62 -3.07
N TRP A 10 -8.86 -3.37 -2.09
CA TRP A 10 -9.24 -2.81 -0.79
C TRP A 10 -9.99 -1.48 -0.89
N PHE A 11 -9.50 -0.52 -1.68
CA PHE A 11 -10.21 0.75 -1.89
C PHE A 11 -11.42 0.63 -2.83
N HIS A 12 -11.40 -0.28 -3.80
CA HIS A 12 -12.50 -0.47 -4.76
C HIS A 12 -13.65 -1.32 -4.20
N HIS A 13 -13.38 -2.21 -3.24
CA HIS A 13 -14.39 -3.03 -2.55
C HIS A 13 -14.78 -2.45 -1.19
N ALA A 14 -14.00 -1.52 -0.61
CA ALA A 14 -14.51 -0.57 0.38
C ALA A 14 -15.45 0.46 -0.27
N CYS A 15 -15.58 0.50 -1.60
CA CYS A 15 -16.58 1.29 -2.31
C CYS A 15 -17.93 0.58 -2.28
N PHE A 16 -18.59 0.71 -1.14
CA PHE A 16 -20.04 0.78 -0.93
C PHE A 16 -20.91 0.32 -2.09
N LYS A 17 -21.41 -0.91 -1.97
CA LYS A 17 -22.72 -1.24 -2.55
C LYS A 17 -23.74 -1.47 -1.44
N LYS A 18 -24.30 -0.35 -1.01
CA LYS A 18 -25.69 -0.16 -0.59
C LYS A 18 -26.26 -1.27 0.30
N ILE A 19 -26.16 -1.08 1.61
CA ILE A 19 -27.29 -1.35 2.50
C ILE A 19 -27.19 -0.54 3.78
N ILE A 20 -28.27 0.23 4.01
CA ILE A 20 -28.65 0.92 5.25
C ILE A 20 -27.66 2.00 5.66
N LEU A 21 -28.05 3.27 5.40
CA LEU A 21 -27.79 4.47 6.20
C LEU A 21 -27.75 5.68 5.26
N ASP A 22 -28.89 5.97 4.64
CA ASP A 22 -29.16 7.30 4.09
C ASP A 22 -29.43 8.22 5.30
N LEU A 23 -28.35 8.58 6.00
CA LEU A 23 -28.39 9.44 7.17
C LEU A 23 -28.06 10.86 6.71
N HIS A 24 -29.04 11.74 6.87
CA HIS A 24 -29.03 13.15 6.47
C HIS A 24 -27.96 14.03 7.15
N ASP A 25 -27.10 13.45 8.01
CA ASP A 25 -26.10 14.16 8.79
C ASP A 25 -24.70 14.09 8.15
N PHE A 26 -24.15 15.26 7.83
CA PHE A 26 -22.82 15.39 7.21
C PHE A 26 -21.72 14.69 8.01
N VAL A 27 -21.71 14.83 9.33
CA VAL A 27 -20.68 14.22 10.21
C VAL A 27 -20.73 12.70 10.14
N LEU A 28 -21.93 12.13 10.10
CA LEU A 28 -22.11 10.69 10.06
C LEU A 28 -21.72 10.14 8.68
N SER A 29 -22.07 10.84 7.60
CA SER A 29 -21.60 10.51 6.25
C SER A 29 -20.07 10.58 6.10
N GLN A 30 -19.36 11.41 6.86
CA GLN A 30 -17.89 11.44 6.84
C GLN A 30 -17.26 10.25 7.59
N LEU A 31 -17.94 9.73 8.62
CA LEU A 31 -17.48 8.59 9.40
C LEU A 31 -17.86 7.25 8.77
N THR A 32 -19.10 7.10 8.32
CA THR A 32 -19.70 5.83 7.87
C THR A 32 -20.13 5.84 6.41
N GLY A 33 -19.96 6.95 5.68
CA GLY A 33 -20.45 7.07 4.31
C GLY A 33 -19.47 6.58 3.25
N ALA A 34 -19.96 6.48 2.00
CA ALA A 34 -19.25 5.88 0.88
C ALA A 34 -17.90 6.50 0.54
N ASN A 35 -17.79 7.79 0.79
CA ASN A 35 -16.58 8.58 0.56
C ASN A 35 -15.90 8.98 1.88
N GLY A 36 -16.26 8.36 3.00
CA GLY A 36 -15.76 8.64 4.35
C GLY A 36 -14.80 7.58 4.89
N PHE A 37 -14.52 7.60 6.19
CA PHE A 37 -13.54 6.71 6.84
C PHE A 37 -13.98 5.24 6.97
N ALA A 38 -15.24 4.90 6.63
CA ALA A 38 -15.82 3.56 6.77
C ALA A 38 -15.68 2.97 8.20
N ILE A 39 -15.76 3.82 9.22
CA ILE A 39 -15.66 3.41 10.62
C ILE A 39 -17.01 2.85 11.06
N GLY A 40 -17.07 1.56 11.44
CA GLY A 40 -18.27 0.94 11.98
C GLY A 40 -19.25 0.38 10.94
N THR A 41 -18.87 0.36 9.66
CA THR A 41 -19.62 -0.36 8.62
C THR A 41 -19.26 -1.84 8.66
N LEU A 42 -20.24 -2.69 8.96
CA LEU A 42 -20.10 -4.14 8.97
C LEU A 42 -20.83 -4.72 7.77
N ASP A 43 -20.07 -5.32 6.85
CA ASP A 43 -20.63 -6.03 5.71
C ASP A 43 -20.72 -7.53 6.01
N PHE A 44 -21.94 -8.07 5.91
CA PHE A 44 -22.23 -9.49 6.10
C PHE A 44 -22.38 -10.24 4.77
N ASP A 45 -21.77 -9.75 3.69
CA ASP A 45 -21.76 -10.42 2.39
C ASP A 45 -20.55 -11.37 2.26
N TRP A 46 -20.83 -12.65 2.01
CA TRP A 46 -19.82 -13.68 1.79
C TRP A 46 -18.96 -13.40 0.55
N TYR A 47 -19.52 -12.77 -0.49
CA TYR A 47 -18.77 -12.41 -1.69
C TYR A 47 -17.73 -11.33 -1.39
N THR A 48 -18.09 -10.31 -0.63
CA THR A 48 -17.17 -9.24 -0.18
C THR A 48 -16.06 -9.78 0.75
N LEU A 49 -16.38 -10.72 1.64
CA LEU A 49 -15.38 -11.33 2.52
C LEU A 49 -14.37 -12.19 1.73
N THR A 50 -14.85 -12.90 0.70
CA THR A 50 -14.02 -13.78 -0.13
C THR A 50 -13.21 -13.01 -1.18
N SER A 51 -13.63 -11.83 -1.64
CA SER A 51 -12.84 -11.04 -2.60
C SER A 51 -11.49 -10.56 -2.03
N PHE A 52 -11.41 -10.35 -0.71
CA PHE A 52 -10.20 -9.87 -0.04
C PHE A 52 -9.19 -10.96 0.33
N LEU A 53 -9.67 -12.07 0.91
CA LEU A 53 -8.81 -13.16 1.38
C LEU A 53 -8.83 -14.39 0.47
N ASN A 54 -9.53 -14.35 -0.68
CA ASN A 54 -9.94 -15.49 -1.53
C ASN A 54 -10.84 -16.49 -0.79
N SER A 55 -10.39 -16.98 0.36
CA SER A 55 -11.19 -17.75 1.30
C SER A 55 -10.74 -17.42 2.72
N PRO A 56 -11.62 -16.88 3.59
CA PRO A 56 -11.28 -16.64 4.98
C PRO A 56 -11.11 -17.93 5.78
N ILE A 57 -11.54 -19.08 5.26
CA ILE A 57 -11.48 -20.37 5.95
C ILE A 57 -10.06 -20.94 5.96
N ILE A 58 -9.26 -20.65 4.92
CA ILE A 58 -7.89 -21.18 4.78
C ILE A 58 -6.86 -20.40 5.59
N VAL A 59 -7.18 -19.17 5.98
CA VAL A 59 -6.24 -18.28 6.69
C VAL A 59 -6.33 -18.57 8.19
N PRO A 60 -5.21 -18.85 8.87
CA PRO A 60 -5.23 -19.13 10.30
C PRO A 60 -5.75 -17.92 11.10
N LYS A 61 -6.50 -18.21 12.18
CA LYS A 61 -7.20 -17.19 12.98
C LYS A 61 -6.29 -16.09 13.51
N TRP A 62 -5.04 -16.41 13.87
CA TRP A 62 -4.07 -15.41 14.36
C TRP A 62 -3.76 -14.34 13.30
N CYS A 63 -3.67 -14.72 12.02
CA CYS A 63 -3.39 -13.78 10.93
C CYS A 63 -4.57 -12.82 10.76
N GLN A 64 -5.79 -13.35 10.85
CA GLN A 64 -7.00 -12.55 10.72
C GLN A 64 -7.10 -11.48 11.83
N ILE A 65 -6.81 -11.87 13.08
CA ILE A 65 -6.81 -10.94 14.22
C ILE A 65 -5.74 -9.85 14.03
N ASN A 66 -4.53 -10.21 13.60
CA ASN A 66 -3.46 -9.23 13.34
C ASN A 66 -3.82 -8.25 12.22
N MET A 67 -4.41 -8.74 11.13
CA MET A 67 -4.89 -7.88 10.03
C MET A 67 -5.99 -6.93 10.52
N PHE A 68 -6.93 -7.42 11.33
CA PHE A 68 -7.99 -6.60 11.90
C PHE A 68 -7.45 -5.51 12.84
N ILE A 69 -6.49 -5.85 13.70
CA ILE A 69 -5.82 -4.86 14.57
C ILE A 69 -5.12 -3.79 13.71
N GLY A 70 -4.39 -4.20 12.67
CA GLY A 70 -3.74 -3.27 11.74
C GLY A 70 -4.74 -2.32 11.07
N PHE A 71 -5.90 -2.83 10.68
CA PHE A 71 -7.00 -2.03 10.14
C PHE A 71 -7.53 -1.00 11.15
N VAL A 72 -7.86 -1.44 12.38
CA VAL A 72 -8.39 -0.54 13.43
C VAL A 72 -7.38 0.55 13.77
N LEU A 73 -6.09 0.23 13.87
CA LEU A 73 -5.05 1.22 14.14
C LEU A 73 -4.90 2.22 12.98
N SER A 74 -4.87 1.77 11.74
CA SER A 74 -4.62 2.63 10.58
C SER A 74 -5.83 3.49 10.21
N VAL A 75 -6.99 2.89 9.99
CA VAL A 75 -8.20 3.60 9.54
C VAL A 75 -9.03 4.12 10.71
N GLY A 76 -9.07 3.40 11.83
CA GLY A 76 -9.85 3.82 12.99
C GLY A 76 -9.20 4.90 13.85
N ILE A 77 -7.85 4.95 13.89
CA ILE A 77 -7.11 5.88 14.76
C ILE A 77 -6.25 6.85 13.96
N VAL A 78 -5.32 6.35 13.14
CA VAL A 78 -4.36 7.21 12.43
C VAL A 78 -5.08 8.12 11.41
N ALA A 79 -5.99 7.58 10.60
CA ALA A 79 -6.66 8.36 9.57
C ALA A 79 -7.50 9.55 10.13
N PRO A 80 -8.33 9.37 11.18
CA PRO A 80 -9.04 10.46 11.82
C PRO A 80 -8.10 11.49 12.45
N ILE A 81 -7.06 11.06 13.16
CA ILE A 81 -6.10 11.97 13.81
C ILE A 81 -5.48 12.90 12.79
N VAL A 82 -5.00 12.36 11.66
CA VAL A 82 -4.34 13.14 10.62
C VAL A 82 -5.31 14.13 9.96
N TYR A 83 -6.54 13.68 9.67
CA TYR A 83 -7.57 14.53 9.05
C TYR A 83 -8.04 15.66 9.97
N TYR A 84 -8.35 15.37 11.23
CA TYR A 84 -8.81 16.39 12.18
C TYR A 84 -7.71 17.38 12.57
N SER A 85 -6.45 16.92 12.61
CA SER A 85 -5.28 17.78 12.82
C SER A 85 -4.93 18.65 11.60
N ASN A 86 -5.64 18.50 10.47
CA ASN A 86 -5.39 19.18 9.21
C ASN A 86 -3.91 19.10 8.77
N LEU A 87 -3.27 17.96 9.06
CA LEU A 87 -1.92 17.72 8.60
C LEU A 87 -1.95 17.62 7.07
N TRP A 88 -1.08 18.37 6.40
CA TRP A 88 -0.94 18.41 4.94
C TRP A 88 -2.20 18.86 4.17
N TYR A 89 -2.98 19.78 4.72
CA TYR A 89 -4.17 20.36 4.07
C TYR A 89 -5.26 19.33 3.72
N THR A 90 -5.29 18.21 4.44
CA THR A 90 -6.20 17.09 4.19
C THR A 90 -7.67 17.41 4.37
N LYS A 91 -8.05 18.48 5.09
CA LYS A 91 -9.47 18.87 5.27
C LYS A 91 -10.15 19.37 4.00
N ILE A 92 -9.38 19.90 3.05
CA ILE A 92 -9.90 20.45 1.79
C ILE A 92 -10.11 19.32 0.76
N LEU A 93 -9.47 18.17 0.99
CA LEU A 93 -9.44 17.04 0.08
C LEU A 93 -10.54 16.03 0.44
N PRO A 94 -11.08 15.29 -0.56
CA PRO A 94 -12.02 14.22 -0.29
C PRO A 94 -11.31 13.07 0.46
N ILE A 95 -12.01 12.42 1.40
CA ILE A 95 -11.40 11.46 2.33
C ILE A 95 -10.89 10.21 1.60
N SER A 96 -11.70 9.63 0.71
CA SER A 96 -11.51 8.28 0.16
C SER A 96 -11.25 8.26 -1.35
N TYR A 97 -10.17 8.91 -1.80
CA TYR A 97 -9.73 8.90 -3.21
C TYR A 97 -8.24 8.57 -3.33
N LEU A 98 -7.82 7.85 -4.37
CA LEU A 98 -6.40 7.50 -4.56
C LEU A 98 -5.64 8.44 -5.51
N GLU A 99 -6.28 9.54 -5.92
CA GLU A 99 -5.74 10.46 -6.91
C GLU A 99 -4.99 11.65 -6.26
N PHE A 100 -4.23 12.37 -7.08
CA PHE A 100 -3.53 13.59 -6.66
C PHE A 100 -4.46 14.79 -6.82
N PHE A 101 -4.41 15.69 -5.83
CA PHE A 101 -5.21 16.91 -5.80
C PHE A 101 -4.33 18.15 -5.75
N ASN A 102 -4.84 19.25 -6.28
CA ASN A 102 -4.26 20.57 -6.08
C ASN A 102 -4.76 21.21 -4.77
N LEU A 103 -4.21 22.37 -4.41
CA LEU A 103 -4.61 23.13 -3.21
C LEU A 103 -6.09 23.55 -3.22
N ASN A 104 -6.71 23.59 -4.40
CA ASN A 104 -8.11 24.00 -4.59
C ASN A 104 -9.08 22.82 -4.44
N GLY A 105 -8.60 21.60 -4.17
CA GLY A 105 -9.42 20.39 -4.03
C GLY A 105 -9.83 19.74 -5.35
N ASN A 106 -9.31 20.22 -6.49
CA ASN A 106 -9.53 19.62 -7.80
C ASN A 106 -8.44 18.60 -8.12
N LEU A 107 -8.75 17.67 -9.03
CA LEU A 107 -7.77 16.71 -9.53
C LEU A 107 -6.58 17.40 -10.20
N TYR A 108 -5.39 16.91 -9.91
CA TYR A 108 -4.13 17.44 -10.42
C TYR A 108 -3.93 16.98 -11.88
N ASP A 109 -3.88 17.92 -12.83
CA ASP A 109 -3.77 17.62 -14.26
C ASP A 109 -2.31 17.34 -14.64
N ILE A 110 -1.98 16.05 -14.70
CA ILE A 110 -0.63 15.57 -15.04
C ILE A 110 -0.25 15.91 -16.48
N ASN A 111 -1.22 16.06 -17.39
CA ASN A 111 -0.95 16.31 -18.81
C ASN A 111 -0.36 17.70 -19.06
N GLN A 112 -0.53 18.65 -18.13
CA GLN A 112 0.07 19.99 -18.24
C GLN A 112 1.58 19.98 -17.99
N ILE A 113 2.10 18.92 -17.38
CA ILE A 113 3.47 18.83 -16.89
C ILE A 113 4.31 17.86 -17.74
N ILE A 114 3.62 16.94 -18.41
CA ILE A 114 4.23 15.95 -19.28
C ILE A 114 4.06 16.41 -20.73
N ASP A 115 5.18 16.48 -21.46
CA ASP A 115 5.16 16.79 -22.89
C ASP A 115 4.48 15.66 -23.68
N ALA A 116 4.05 15.93 -24.92
CA ALA A 116 3.38 14.96 -25.80
C ALA A 116 4.19 13.67 -26.03
N GLN A 117 5.50 13.72 -25.77
CA GLN A 117 6.45 12.62 -25.87
C GLN A 117 6.60 11.83 -24.54
N GLY A 118 5.80 12.11 -23.52
CA GLY A 118 5.89 11.48 -22.20
C GLY A 118 7.05 11.99 -21.34
N ARG A 119 7.67 13.12 -21.70
CA ARG A 119 8.84 13.66 -21.01
C ARG A 119 8.41 14.69 -19.97
N PHE A 120 9.01 14.62 -18.78
CA PHE A 120 8.75 15.58 -17.70
C PHE A 120 9.36 16.96 -18.05
N ASN A 121 8.52 17.99 -18.08
CA ASN A 121 8.94 19.37 -18.33
C ASN A 121 9.01 20.16 -17.01
N VAL A 122 10.24 20.44 -16.55
CA VAL A 122 10.50 21.15 -15.28
C VAL A 122 9.92 22.56 -15.29
N THR A 123 10.03 23.28 -16.41
CA THR A 123 9.52 24.65 -16.52
C THR A 123 8.00 24.70 -16.46
N ALA A 124 7.32 23.77 -17.14
CA ALA A 124 5.87 23.64 -17.08
C ALA A 124 5.40 23.25 -15.66
N TYR A 125 6.13 22.35 -15.00
CA TYR A 125 5.88 21.97 -13.61
C TYR A 125 5.96 23.16 -12.64
N GLU A 126 7.01 23.97 -12.72
CA GLU A 126 7.18 25.14 -11.85
C GLU A 126 6.08 26.19 -12.07
N MET A 127 5.71 26.44 -13.34
CA MET A 127 4.62 27.35 -13.68
C MET A 127 3.28 26.82 -13.15
N TYR A 128 2.98 25.55 -13.37
CA TYR A 128 1.75 24.91 -12.88
C TYR A 128 1.66 24.94 -11.35
N ASN A 129 2.75 24.60 -10.67
CA ASN A 129 2.80 24.60 -9.20
C ASN A 129 2.70 25.98 -8.57
N ARG A 130 3.15 27.05 -9.25
CA ARG A 130 2.93 28.42 -8.76
C ARG A 130 1.45 28.79 -8.73
N VAL A 131 0.65 28.22 -9.63
CA VAL A 131 -0.80 28.50 -9.75
C VAL A 131 -1.62 27.57 -8.86
N TYR A 132 -1.32 26.27 -8.88
CA TYR A 132 -2.15 25.24 -8.25
C TYR A 132 -1.53 24.61 -6.99
N GLY A 133 -0.30 24.97 -6.66
CA GLY A 133 0.47 24.36 -5.59
C GLY A 133 1.07 23.00 -5.97
N SER A 134 1.84 22.45 -5.04
CA SER A 134 2.36 21.08 -5.15
C SER A 134 1.21 20.06 -5.10
N PRO A 135 1.39 18.87 -5.69
CA PRO A 135 0.39 17.82 -5.60
C PRO A 135 0.23 17.33 -4.15
N HIS A 136 -1.02 17.24 -3.69
CA HIS A 136 -1.39 16.72 -2.39
C HIS A 136 -2.15 15.39 -2.55
N LEU A 137 -2.11 14.57 -1.51
CA LEU A 137 -2.78 13.27 -1.46
C LEU A 137 -3.92 13.32 -0.46
N SER A 138 -4.98 12.57 -0.76
CA SER A 138 -6.05 12.32 0.21
C SER A 138 -5.52 11.57 1.44
N ILE A 139 -6.30 11.59 2.51
CA ILE A 139 -5.97 10.82 3.71
C ILE A 139 -5.92 9.31 3.44
N ALA A 140 -6.84 8.76 2.65
CA ALA A 140 -6.85 7.35 2.27
C ALA A 140 -5.56 6.93 1.54
N ALA A 141 -5.10 7.75 0.59
CA ALA A 141 -3.88 7.48 -0.15
C ALA A 141 -2.63 7.56 0.74
N ILE A 142 -2.57 8.57 1.64
CA ILE A 142 -1.47 8.72 2.59
C ILE A 142 -1.36 7.50 3.52
N VAL A 143 -2.49 7.06 4.08
CA VAL A 143 -2.54 5.90 4.98
C VAL A 143 -2.17 4.61 4.23
N ALA A 144 -2.65 4.43 2.99
CA ALA A 144 -2.29 3.28 2.16
C ALA A 144 -0.78 3.21 1.88
N PHE A 145 -0.19 4.36 1.55
CA PHE A 145 1.23 4.48 1.28
C PHE A 145 2.04 4.18 2.55
N ALA A 146 1.69 4.79 3.68
CA ALA A 146 2.33 4.54 4.97
C ALA A 146 2.24 3.07 5.39
N LEU A 147 1.07 2.44 5.22
CA LEU A 147 0.87 1.03 5.52
C LEU A 147 1.75 0.12 4.64
N SER A 148 1.95 0.50 3.37
CA SER A 148 2.83 -0.24 2.46
C SER A 148 4.28 -0.25 2.96
N PHE A 149 4.80 0.88 3.46
CA PHE A 149 6.12 0.90 4.10
C PHE A 149 6.15 0.09 5.38
N ALA A 150 5.11 0.20 6.21
CA ALA A 150 5.01 -0.55 7.46
C ALA A 150 5.03 -2.06 7.23
N ILE A 151 4.35 -2.56 6.18
CA ILE A 151 4.34 -3.98 5.81
C ILE A 151 5.76 -4.43 5.42
N VAL A 152 6.47 -3.67 4.58
CA VAL A 152 7.83 -4.01 4.16
C VAL A 152 8.78 -4.03 5.35
N SER A 153 8.74 -3.00 6.21
CA SER A 153 9.55 -2.94 7.42
C SER A 153 9.22 -4.07 8.39
N SER A 154 7.94 -4.36 8.60
CA SER A 154 7.48 -5.47 9.46
C SER A 154 7.97 -6.82 8.94
N LEU A 155 7.95 -7.03 7.63
CA LEU A 155 8.43 -8.27 7.02
C LEU A 155 9.93 -8.46 7.27
N ILE A 156 10.73 -7.41 7.12
CA ILE A 156 12.18 -7.45 7.39
C ILE A 156 12.44 -7.78 8.86
N VAL A 157 11.77 -7.07 9.78
CA VAL A 157 11.92 -7.28 11.22
C VAL A 157 11.49 -8.70 11.62
N HIS A 158 10.34 -9.16 11.13
CA HIS A 158 9.83 -10.50 11.40
C HIS A 158 10.80 -11.58 10.90
N THR A 159 11.27 -11.46 9.66
CA THR A 159 12.22 -12.41 9.06
C THR A 159 13.55 -12.40 9.81
N GLY A 160 14.04 -11.22 10.21
CA GLY A 160 15.28 -11.07 10.97
C GLY A 160 15.20 -11.72 12.36
N LEU A 161 14.08 -11.55 13.07
CA LEU A 161 13.90 -12.12 14.41
C LEU A 161 13.71 -13.64 14.39
N TYR A 162 12.88 -14.16 13.49
CA TYR A 162 12.53 -15.58 13.47
C TYR A 162 13.53 -16.43 12.68
N HIS A 163 14.03 -15.94 11.55
CA HIS A 163 14.90 -16.70 10.65
C HIS A 163 16.33 -16.17 10.60
N GLY A 164 16.66 -15.07 11.29
CA GLY A 164 17.98 -14.46 11.22
C GLY A 164 19.12 -15.39 11.62
N ARG A 165 18.92 -16.26 12.61
CA ARG A 165 19.93 -17.24 13.04
C ARG A 165 20.23 -18.26 11.95
N ASP A 166 19.18 -18.78 11.32
CA ASP A 166 19.32 -19.75 10.23
C ASP A 166 19.92 -19.11 8.99
N ILE A 167 19.52 -17.88 8.66
CA ILE A 167 20.08 -17.09 7.56
C ILE A 167 21.59 -16.87 7.76
N ILE A 168 22.01 -16.44 8.95
CA ILE A 168 23.44 -16.22 9.24
C ILE A 168 24.22 -17.52 9.18
N LYS A 169 23.67 -18.61 9.73
CA LYS A 169 24.30 -19.93 9.70
C LYS A 169 24.49 -20.40 8.25
N GLN A 170 23.43 -20.36 7.45
CA GLN A 170 23.46 -20.74 6.03
C GLN A 170 24.44 -19.87 5.25
N PHE A 171 24.43 -18.54 5.49
CA PHE A 171 25.32 -17.60 4.82
C PHE A 171 26.80 -17.86 5.13
N ARG A 172 27.14 -18.12 6.41
CA ARG A 172 28.51 -18.49 6.81
C ARG A 172 28.93 -19.83 6.21
N THR A 173 28.04 -20.83 6.23
CA THR A 173 28.32 -22.14 5.63
C THR A 173 28.52 -22.04 4.12
N SER A 174 27.71 -21.26 3.39
CA SER A 174 27.88 -21.03 1.96
C SER A 174 29.19 -20.31 1.61
N LEU A 175 29.64 -19.39 2.47
CA LEU A 175 30.93 -18.73 2.29
C LEU A 175 32.10 -19.69 2.54
N SER A 176 32.00 -20.53 3.57
CA SER A 176 33.06 -21.49 3.93
C SER A 176 33.14 -22.69 2.99
N ASN A 177 32.00 -23.18 2.47
CA ASN A 177 31.91 -24.38 1.62
C ASN A 177 31.93 -24.07 0.12
N ARG A 178 32.28 -22.84 -0.28
CA ARG A 178 32.27 -22.39 -1.69
C ARG A 178 33.15 -23.25 -2.61
N ASP A 179 34.24 -23.82 -2.10
CA ASP A 179 35.14 -24.69 -2.87
C ASP A 179 34.80 -26.20 -2.78
N ASN A 180 33.95 -26.62 -1.84
CA ASN A 180 33.61 -28.05 -1.63
C ASN A 180 32.22 -28.44 -2.17
N ASP A 181 31.46 -27.48 -2.69
CA ASP A 181 30.16 -27.76 -3.31
C ASP A 181 30.37 -28.36 -4.71
N ILE A 182 29.80 -29.54 -4.94
CA ILE A 182 29.75 -30.24 -6.24
C ILE A 182 29.14 -29.37 -7.34
N HIS A 183 28.17 -28.51 -7.03
CA HIS A 183 27.57 -27.58 -8.01
C HIS A 183 28.52 -26.44 -8.39
N CYS A 184 29.31 -25.92 -7.44
CA CYS A 184 30.34 -24.92 -7.73
C CYS A 184 31.51 -25.54 -8.52
N THR A 185 31.91 -26.76 -8.17
CA THR A 185 32.95 -27.52 -8.86
C THR A 185 32.57 -27.83 -10.31
N HIS A 186 31.36 -28.36 -10.54
CA HIS A 186 30.88 -28.66 -11.89
C HIS A 186 30.79 -27.40 -12.78
N ARG A 187 30.31 -26.27 -12.24
CA ARG A 187 30.28 -24.99 -12.96
C ARG A 187 31.68 -24.48 -13.31
N ARG A 188 32.66 -24.66 -12.42
CA ARG A 188 34.05 -24.25 -12.66
C ARG A 188 34.68 -25.07 -13.79
N LEU A 189 34.44 -26.39 -13.77
CA LEU A 189 34.91 -27.31 -14.81
C LEU A 189 34.29 -27.01 -16.17
N SER A 190 32.98 -26.76 -16.24
CA SER A 190 32.32 -26.44 -17.52
C SER A 190 32.85 -25.14 -18.15
N VAL A 191 33.16 -24.13 -17.34
CA VAL A 191 33.77 -22.87 -17.80
C VAL A 191 35.22 -23.08 -18.25
N SER A 192 35.99 -23.91 -17.54
CA SER A 192 37.35 -24.25 -17.97
C SER A 192 37.35 -25.01 -19.29
N VAL A 193 36.49 -26.01 -19.47
CA VAL A 193 36.39 -26.79 -20.71
C VAL A 193 36.01 -25.91 -21.91
N SER A 194 35.08 -24.96 -21.72
CA SER A 194 34.68 -23.99 -22.76
C SER A 194 35.81 -23.04 -23.19
N LYS A 195 36.87 -22.85 -22.41
CA LYS A 195 38.01 -22.01 -22.79
C LYS A 195 39.07 -22.76 -23.61
N PHE A 196 38.98 -24.09 -23.65
CA PHE A 196 39.89 -24.95 -24.42
C PHE A 196 39.29 -25.44 -25.75
N LEU A 197 38.01 -25.13 -26.00
CA LEU A 197 37.32 -25.29 -27.29
C LEU A 197 37.21 -23.93 -27.97
#